data_AF-A0A7M2SMX3-F1
#
_entry.id   AF-A0A7M2SMX3-F1
#
_cell.length_a   1.000
_cell.length_b   1.000
_cell.length_c   1.000
_cell.angle_alpha   90.00
_cell.angle_beta   90.00
_cell.angle_gamma   90.00
#
_symmetry.space_group_name_H-M   'P 1'
#
loop_
_entity.id
_entity.type
_entity.pdbx_description
1 polymer ?
#
loop_
_entity_poly.entity_id
_entity_poly.type
_entity_poly.pdbx_seq_one_letter_code
_entity_poly.pdbx_strand_id
1 'polypeptide(L)'
;MATHSLTYDPVVDGQPLPRVRLLSPLRTPPPGRALVLVPDTGPALTIRPGDQVPDARYGVYQGMFMVDTTEHPLVLDLWLAGRETADSFHCRVELMCQVTDPAAVVARGVRDMGAAWHGPAHERLRDVARRYGAEQLRRAEDALNAALRDFTGDAAVRLYGARAELSVQRGPLDTTGRSRVRGASRRDRSAEETTAPGGPEVLRGEVLSRKEEPLLRRPSRVRGTGTTGDRCREGGGRVTGP
;
A
#
# COMPACT_ATOMS: atom_id res chain seq x y z
N MET A 1 16.04 5.82 -21.18
CA MET A 1 14.82 6.59 -20.87
C MET A 1 14.14 5.90 -19.71
N ALA A 2 13.91 6.60 -18.60
CA ALA A 2 13.19 6.03 -17.47
C ALA A 2 11.70 5.91 -17.86
N THR A 3 11.19 4.69 -17.97
CA THR A 3 9.75 4.44 -18.03
C THR A 3 9.19 4.72 -16.65
N HIS A 4 8.63 5.91 -16.47
CA HIS A 4 7.92 6.26 -15.25
C HIS A 4 6.53 5.61 -15.33
N SER A 5 6.24 4.71 -14.40
CA SER A 5 4.89 4.19 -14.23
C SER A 5 3.95 5.36 -13.90
N LEU A 6 2.89 5.53 -14.68
CA LEU A 6 1.90 6.58 -14.49
C LEU A 6 0.83 6.06 -13.53
N THR A 7 0.83 6.60 -12.32
CA THR A 7 -0.19 6.34 -11.29
C THR A 7 -0.80 7.65 -10.79
N TYR A 8 -1.93 7.56 -10.11
CA TYR A 8 -2.59 8.69 -9.45
C TYR A 8 -3.17 8.30 -8.08
N ASP A 9 -3.32 9.32 -7.24
CA ASP A 9 -4.03 9.23 -5.96
C ASP A 9 -5.50 9.63 -6.14
N PRO A 10 -6.46 8.70 -5.94
CA PRO A 10 -7.87 9.01 -6.09
C PRO A 10 -8.40 9.90 -4.97
N VAL A 11 -7.72 10.00 -3.82
CA VAL A 11 -8.16 10.79 -2.66
C VAL A 11 -7.43 12.14 -2.64
N VAL A 12 -8.05 13.13 -3.26
CA VAL A 12 -7.50 14.48 -3.50
C VAL A 12 -7.34 15.28 -2.21
N ASP A 13 -8.29 15.15 -1.29
CA ASP A 13 -8.26 15.84 0.01
C ASP A 13 -8.87 14.95 1.09
N GLY A 14 -8.39 15.11 2.33
CA GLY A 14 -8.87 14.37 3.49
C GLY A 14 -8.68 15.18 4.75
N GLN A 15 -9.77 15.48 5.45
CA GLN A 15 -9.71 16.24 6.69
C GLN A 15 -10.59 15.60 7.78
N PRO A 16 -10.13 15.58 9.04
CA PRO A 16 -10.98 15.21 10.16
C PRO A 16 -12.06 16.27 10.32
N LEU A 17 -13.29 15.84 10.59
CA LEU A 17 -14.40 16.73 10.90
C LEU A 17 -14.49 16.92 12.41
N PRO A 18 -14.47 18.17 12.91
CA PRO A 18 -14.75 18.43 14.31
C PRO A 18 -16.22 18.08 14.60
N ARG A 19 -16.46 17.47 15.77
CA ARG A 19 -17.79 17.04 16.23
C ARG A 19 -18.83 18.16 16.29
N VAL A 20 -18.38 19.42 16.37
CA VAL A 20 -19.22 20.61 16.38
C VAL A 20 -18.73 21.57 15.30
N ARG A 21 -19.54 21.77 14.25
CA ARG A 21 -19.37 22.86 13.27
C ARG A 21 -20.57 23.77 13.35
N LEU A 22 -20.37 25.00 13.85
CA LEU A 22 -21.45 25.96 14.05
C LEU A 22 -21.70 26.87 12.82
N LEU A 23 -20.72 27.04 11.93
CA LEU A 23 -20.73 28.14 10.94
C LEU A 23 -20.18 27.79 9.54
N SER A 24 -20.09 26.52 9.14
CA SER A 24 -19.59 26.17 7.81
C SER A 24 -20.36 25.00 7.21
N PRO A 25 -21.37 25.26 6.36
CA PRO A 25 -22.10 24.20 5.66
C PRO A 25 -21.15 23.44 4.74
N LEU A 26 -21.38 22.13 4.59
CA LEU A 26 -20.68 21.34 3.59
C LEU A 26 -21.06 21.86 2.22
N ARG A 27 -20.06 22.05 1.36
CA ARG A 27 -20.28 22.47 -0.02
C ARG A 27 -20.45 21.22 -0.88
N THR A 28 -21.35 21.29 -1.85
CA THR A 28 -21.49 20.28 -2.89
C THR A 28 -20.13 20.10 -3.61
N PRO A 29 -19.69 18.87 -3.88
CA PRO A 29 -18.45 18.63 -4.59
C PRO A 29 -18.52 19.18 -6.03
N PRO A 30 -17.38 19.62 -6.60
CA PRO A 30 -17.32 20.03 -8.00
C PRO A 30 -17.53 18.82 -8.93
N PRO A 31 -17.91 19.05 -10.21
CA PRO A 31 -18.00 18.00 -11.21
C PRO A 31 -16.72 17.14 -11.29
N GLY A 32 -16.89 15.84 -11.52
CA GLY A 32 -15.77 14.89 -11.56
C GLY A 32 -15.23 14.49 -10.18
N ARG A 33 -15.76 15.05 -9.08
CA ARG A 33 -15.39 14.63 -7.72
C ARG A 33 -16.60 14.20 -6.91
N ALA A 34 -16.35 13.39 -5.90
CA ALA A 34 -17.34 12.98 -4.91
C ALA A 34 -16.83 13.30 -3.50
N LEU A 35 -17.75 13.68 -2.62
CA LEU A 35 -17.47 13.90 -1.21
C LEU A 35 -17.89 12.66 -0.42
N VAL A 36 -16.97 12.09 0.34
CA VAL A 36 -17.22 10.93 1.20
C VAL A 36 -17.16 11.36 2.66
N LEU A 37 -18.25 11.14 3.38
CA LEU A 37 -18.35 11.38 4.81
C LEU A 37 -18.26 10.05 5.55
N VAL A 38 -17.28 9.92 6.44
CA VAL A 38 -17.00 8.69 7.17
C VAL A 38 -17.52 8.84 8.61
N PRO A 39 -18.52 8.04 9.02
CA PRO A 39 -19.03 8.08 10.38
C PRO A 39 -18.11 7.34 11.38
N ASP A 40 -18.37 7.54 12.67
CA ASP A 40 -17.76 6.73 13.72
C ASP A 40 -18.27 5.27 13.67
N THR A 41 -19.50 5.07 13.18
CA THR A 41 -20.13 3.75 13.05
C THR A 41 -21.11 3.76 11.87
N GLY A 42 -21.10 2.69 11.07
CA GLY A 42 -21.99 2.52 9.92
C GLY A 42 -21.32 2.80 8.57
N PRO A 43 -22.11 2.76 7.48
CA PRO A 43 -21.58 2.97 6.13
C PRO A 43 -21.20 4.43 5.90
N ALA A 44 -20.13 4.65 5.13
CA ALA A 44 -19.77 5.97 4.66
C ALA A 44 -20.83 6.51 3.70
N LEU A 45 -21.10 7.81 3.77
CA LEU A 45 -22.04 8.49 2.89
C LEU A 45 -21.26 9.14 1.73
N THR A 46 -21.63 8.79 0.50
CA THR A 46 -21.10 9.42 -0.72
C THR A 46 -22.09 10.46 -1.22
N ILE A 47 -21.60 11.68 -1.44
CA ILE A 47 -22.33 12.80 -2.03
C ILE A 47 -21.69 13.08 -3.38
N ARG A 48 -22.47 13.02 -4.46
CA ARG A 48 -22.03 13.33 -5.83
C ARG A 48 -22.44 14.76 -6.21
N PRO A 49 -21.91 15.30 -7.33
CA PRO A 49 -22.32 16.60 -7.82
C PRO A 49 -23.82 16.62 -8.11
N GLY A 50 -24.55 17.55 -7.50
CA GLY A 50 -26.01 17.67 -7.64
C GLY A 50 -26.83 16.93 -6.57
N ASP A 51 -26.21 16.06 -5.78
CA ASP A 51 -26.89 15.43 -4.65
C ASP A 51 -27.18 16.45 -3.54
N GLN A 52 -28.26 16.22 -2.79
CA GLN A 52 -28.54 17.03 -1.60
C GLN A 52 -27.49 16.78 -0.53
N VAL A 53 -26.86 17.86 -0.09
CA VAL A 53 -25.92 17.83 1.02
C VAL A 53 -26.74 17.78 2.32
N PRO A 54 -26.54 16.78 3.20
CA PRO A 54 -27.29 16.68 4.45
C PRO A 54 -27.13 17.92 5.33
N ASP A 55 -28.21 18.36 5.95
CA ASP A 55 -28.19 19.53 6.82
C ASP A 55 -27.36 19.30 8.09
N ALA A 56 -26.60 20.32 8.43
CA ALA A 56 -25.46 20.29 9.34
C ALA A 56 -25.80 19.99 10.80
N ARG A 57 -25.97 18.71 11.16
CA ARG A 57 -25.70 18.20 12.51
C ARG A 57 -24.70 17.06 12.43
N TYR A 58 -23.50 17.38 11.99
CA TYR A 58 -22.42 16.44 11.62
C TYR A 58 -21.75 15.70 12.78
N GLY A 59 -22.34 15.67 13.98
CA GLY A 59 -21.77 14.98 15.14
C GLY A 59 -21.59 13.47 14.98
N VAL A 60 -22.13 12.89 13.89
CA VAL A 60 -21.99 11.48 13.50
C VAL A 60 -20.79 11.20 12.59
N TYR A 61 -20.22 12.21 11.92
CA TYR A 61 -19.11 12.03 10.97
C TYR A 61 -17.79 12.53 11.54
N GLN A 62 -16.75 11.69 11.46
CA GLN A 62 -15.39 11.98 11.95
C GLN A 62 -14.43 12.41 10.85
N GLY A 63 -14.72 12.06 9.60
CA GLY A 63 -13.84 12.31 8.47
C GLY A 63 -14.60 12.73 7.23
N MET A 64 -13.94 13.55 6.43
CA MET A 64 -14.39 13.97 5.11
C MET A 64 -13.27 13.79 4.12
N PHE A 65 -13.57 13.14 2.99
CA PHE A 65 -12.62 12.89 1.92
C PHE A 65 -13.19 13.36 0.59
N MET A 66 -12.39 14.03 -0.20
CA MET A 66 -12.71 14.37 -1.59
C MET A 66 -12.05 13.34 -2.49
N VAL A 67 -12.84 12.66 -3.31
CA VAL A 67 -12.39 11.59 -4.20
C VAL A 67 -12.57 12.01 -5.64
N ASP A 68 -11.55 11.82 -6.46
CA ASP A 68 -11.62 11.99 -7.90
C ASP A 68 -12.34 10.79 -8.55
N THR A 69 -13.35 11.10 -9.34
CA THR A 69 -14.20 10.13 -10.07
C THR A 69 -14.07 10.29 -11.59
N THR A 70 -13.18 11.17 -12.05
CA THR A 70 -12.83 11.31 -13.46
C THR A 70 -12.04 10.10 -13.95
N GLU A 71 -11.96 9.99 -15.28
CA GLU A 71 -11.23 8.93 -15.95
C GLU A 71 -9.74 9.29 -16.01
N HIS A 72 -8.88 8.38 -15.56
CA HIS A 72 -7.43 8.57 -15.54
C HIS A 72 -6.72 7.43 -16.27
N PRO A 73 -5.74 7.73 -17.13
CA PRO A 73 -4.86 6.71 -17.69
C PRO A 73 -3.93 6.15 -16.61
N LEU A 74 -3.80 4.83 -16.58
CA LEU A 74 -2.82 4.12 -15.77
C LEU A 74 -1.85 3.36 -16.67
N VAL A 75 -0.58 3.37 -16.28
CA VAL A 75 0.48 2.59 -16.94
C VAL A 75 1.14 1.70 -15.90
N LEU A 76 1.07 0.38 -16.12
CA LEU A 76 1.66 -0.63 -15.26
C LEU A 76 2.83 -1.30 -15.98
N ASP A 77 4.01 -1.22 -15.39
CA ASP A 77 5.20 -1.92 -15.87
C ASP A 77 5.34 -3.26 -15.13
N LEU A 78 5.28 -4.36 -15.89
CA LEU A 78 5.24 -5.73 -15.37
C LEU A 78 6.39 -6.55 -15.96
N TRP A 79 7.13 -7.25 -15.10
CA TRP A 79 8.09 -8.26 -15.52
C TRP A 79 7.44 -9.63 -15.46
N LEU A 80 7.27 -10.25 -16.63
CA LEU A 80 6.60 -11.53 -16.80
C LEU A 80 7.62 -12.60 -17.19
N ALA A 81 7.66 -13.69 -16.43
CA ALA A 81 8.47 -14.85 -16.79
C ALA A 81 7.83 -15.57 -17.97
N GLY A 82 8.63 -15.86 -19.00
CA GLY A 82 8.23 -16.66 -20.15
C GLY A 82 8.19 -18.15 -19.85
N ARG A 83 8.10 -18.94 -20.92
CA ARG A 83 8.13 -20.41 -20.86
C ARG A 83 9.48 -20.94 -20.40
N GLU A 84 10.55 -20.35 -20.89
CA GLU A 84 11.92 -20.75 -20.56
C GLU A 84 12.45 -19.88 -19.42
N THR A 85 13.28 -20.47 -18.56
CA THR A 85 13.82 -19.77 -17.37
C THR A 85 14.72 -18.59 -17.72
N ALA A 86 15.24 -18.55 -18.95
CA ALA A 86 16.03 -17.44 -19.47
C ALA A 86 15.19 -16.31 -20.07
N ASP A 87 13.88 -16.55 -20.31
CA ASP A 87 13.00 -15.60 -20.98
C ASP A 87 12.25 -14.76 -19.95
N SER A 88 12.49 -13.45 -19.97
CA SER A 88 11.69 -12.46 -19.26
C SER A 88 11.18 -11.41 -20.23
N PHE A 89 9.88 -11.15 -20.18
CA PHE A 89 9.25 -10.09 -20.96
C PHE A 89 9.06 -8.85 -20.07
N HIS A 90 9.46 -7.70 -20.60
CA HIS A 90 8.98 -6.43 -20.06
C HIS A 90 7.62 -6.14 -20.72
N CYS A 91 6.56 -6.13 -19.94
CA CYS A 91 5.19 -5.92 -20.38
C CYS A 91 4.71 -4.59 -19.83
N ARG A 92 4.41 -3.65 -20.72
CA ARG A 92 3.77 -2.38 -20.37
C ARG A 92 2.28 -2.49 -20.62
N VAL A 93 1.48 -2.31 -19.59
CA VAL A 93 0.02 -2.33 -19.69
C VAL A 93 -0.51 -0.91 -19.54
N GLU A 94 -1.24 -0.44 -20.54
CA GLU A 94 -1.95 0.83 -20.52
C GLU A 94 -3.45 0.57 -20.39
N LEU A 95 -4.12 1.27 -19.48
CA LEU A 95 -5.56 1.14 -19.27
C LEU A 95 -6.17 2.44 -18.74
N MET A 96 -7.49 2.56 -18.82
CA MET A 96 -8.23 3.64 -18.20
C MET A 96 -8.84 3.17 -16.89
N CYS A 97 -8.81 4.04 -15.88
CA CYS A 97 -9.29 3.79 -14.54
C CYS A 97 -10.29 4.87 -14.13
N GLN A 98 -11.41 4.46 -13.57
CA GLN A 98 -12.44 5.35 -13.04
C GLN A 98 -12.98 4.82 -11.71
N VAL A 99 -13.07 5.70 -10.71
CA VAL A 99 -13.71 5.36 -9.43
C VAL A 99 -15.23 5.35 -9.57
N THR A 100 -15.85 4.19 -9.38
CA THR A 100 -17.31 4.02 -9.40
C THR A 100 -17.93 4.10 -8.01
N ASP A 101 -17.24 3.59 -6.98
CA ASP A 101 -17.65 3.70 -5.58
C ASP A 101 -16.56 4.41 -4.72
N PRO A 102 -16.67 5.73 -4.54
CA PRO A 102 -15.77 6.52 -3.71
C PRO A 102 -15.67 6.05 -2.26
N ALA A 103 -16.78 5.59 -1.67
CA ALA A 103 -16.81 5.17 -0.28
C ALA A 103 -15.97 3.90 -0.08
N ALA A 104 -16.09 2.94 -0.99
CA ALA A 104 -15.29 1.73 -0.97
C ALA A 104 -13.80 2.00 -1.18
N VAL A 105 -13.43 2.95 -2.05
CA VAL A 105 -12.03 3.37 -2.24
C VAL A 105 -11.43 3.95 -0.97
N VAL A 106 -12.16 4.86 -0.30
CA VAL A 106 -11.74 5.46 0.97
C VAL A 106 -11.66 4.41 2.08
N ALA A 107 -12.66 3.53 2.20
CA ALA A 107 -12.68 2.48 3.21
C ALA A 107 -11.52 1.48 3.06
N ARG A 108 -11.11 1.18 1.82
CA ARG A 108 -9.93 0.36 1.51
C ARG A 108 -8.61 1.10 1.71
N GLY A 109 -8.62 2.42 1.85
CA GLY A 109 -7.42 3.24 1.96
C GLY A 109 -6.57 3.26 0.69
N VAL A 110 -7.18 3.13 -0.50
CA VAL A 110 -6.43 3.15 -1.76
C VAL A 110 -5.97 4.57 -2.06
N ARG A 111 -4.65 4.78 -2.01
CA ARG A 111 -3.98 6.06 -2.33
C ARG A 111 -3.14 6.02 -3.61
N ASP A 112 -2.92 4.83 -4.14
CA ASP A 112 -2.14 4.60 -5.35
C ASP A 112 -2.87 3.56 -6.20
N MET A 113 -3.50 4.01 -7.28
CA MET A 113 -4.28 3.13 -8.15
C MET A 113 -3.39 2.17 -8.95
N GLY A 114 -2.23 2.63 -9.40
CA GLY A 114 -1.25 1.77 -10.06
C GLY A 114 -0.82 0.60 -9.16
N ALA A 115 -0.45 0.89 -7.91
CA ALA A 115 -0.07 -0.14 -6.94
C ALA A 115 -1.22 -1.09 -6.61
N ALA A 116 -2.46 -0.59 -6.49
CA ALA A 116 -3.64 -1.40 -6.20
C ALA A 116 -3.94 -2.42 -7.32
N TRP A 117 -3.65 -2.09 -8.58
CA TRP A 117 -3.96 -2.91 -9.74
C TRP A 117 -2.77 -3.69 -10.30
N HIS A 118 -1.54 -3.39 -9.85
CA HIS A 118 -0.31 -4.07 -10.27
C HIS A 118 -0.38 -5.59 -10.04
N GLY A 119 -0.70 -6.01 -8.82
CA GLY A 119 -0.78 -7.43 -8.44
C GLY A 119 -1.82 -8.21 -9.27
N PRO A 120 -3.11 -7.79 -9.27
CA PRO A 120 -4.14 -8.44 -10.07
C PRO A 120 -3.82 -8.53 -11.56
N ALA A 121 -3.25 -7.46 -12.15
CA ALA A 121 -2.83 -7.48 -13.55
C ALA A 121 -1.65 -8.44 -13.77
N HIS A 122 -0.66 -8.44 -12.87
CA HIS A 122 0.50 -9.33 -12.94
C HIS A 122 0.08 -10.79 -12.89
N GLU A 123 -0.74 -11.18 -11.92
CA GLU A 123 -1.21 -12.57 -11.76
C GLU A 123 -1.94 -13.05 -13.00
N ARG A 124 -2.85 -12.23 -13.52
CA ARG A 124 -3.63 -12.56 -14.73
C ARG A 124 -2.74 -12.78 -15.95
N LEU A 125 -1.72 -11.93 -16.13
CA LEU A 125 -0.86 -11.98 -17.31
C LEU A 125 0.26 -13.02 -17.19
N ARG A 126 0.70 -13.32 -15.97
CA ARG A 126 1.74 -14.31 -15.68
C ARG A 126 1.40 -15.69 -16.23
N ASP A 127 0.16 -16.14 -16.08
CA ASP A 127 -0.25 -17.47 -16.54
C ASP A 127 -0.30 -17.60 -18.06
N VAL A 128 -0.54 -16.49 -18.74
CA VAL A 128 -0.51 -16.41 -20.20
C VAL A 128 0.94 -16.37 -20.70
N ALA A 129 1.77 -15.50 -20.11
CA ALA A 129 3.16 -15.32 -20.51
C ALA A 129 3.98 -16.61 -20.43
N ARG A 130 3.74 -17.44 -19.41
CA ARG A 130 4.40 -18.75 -19.22
C ARG A 130 4.25 -19.74 -20.37
N ARG A 131 3.32 -19.51 -21.30
CA ARG A 131 3.07 -20.38 -22.46
C ARG A 131 3.97 -20.05 -23.65
N TYR A 132 4.62 -18.89 -23.62
CA TYR A 132 5.36 -18.34 -24.76
C TYR A 132 6.84 -18.15 -24.43
N GLY A 133 7.71 -18.42 -25.40
CA GLY A 133 9.13 -18.07 -25.34
C GLY A 133 9.45 -16.81 -26.16
N ALA A 134 10.69 -16.33 -26.07
CA ALA A 134 11.12 -15.07 -26.69
C ALA A 134 10.86 -14.99 -28.21
N GLU A 135 11.01 -16.10 -28.92
CA GLU A 135 10.77 -16.20 -30.38
C GLU A 135 9.30 -15.97 -30.78
N GLN A 136 8.37 -16.02 -29.81
CA GLN A 136 6.93 -15.92 -30.04
C GLN A 136 6.33 -14.60 -29.56
N LEU A 137 7.15 -13.54 -29.47
CA LEU A 137 6.77 -12.24 -28.89
C LEU A 137 5.41 -11.71 -29.38
N ARG A 138 5.18 -11.67 -30.70
CA ARG A 138 3.89 -11.18 -31.24
C ARG A 138 2.69 -12.03 -30.81
N ARG A 139 2.84 -13.36 -30.83
CA ARG A 139 1.78 -14.27 -30.38
C ARG A 139 1.52 -14.14 -28.88
N ALA A 140 2.58 -13.89 -28.10
CA ALA A 140 2.46 -13.62 -26.68
C ALA A 140 1.70 -12.32 -26.43
N GLU A 141 2.05 -11.24 -27.14
CA GLU A 141 1.35 -9.95 -27.04
C GLU A 141 -0.13 -10.05 -27.41
N ASP A 142 -0.46 -10.75 -28.51
CA ASP A 142 -1.85 -10.98 -28.91
C ASP A 142 -2.64 -11.75 -27.83
N ALA A 143 -2.02 -12.77 -27.22
CA ALA A 143 -2.63 -13.57 -26.17
C ALA A 143 -2.81 -12.78 -24.86
N LEU A 144 -1.85 -11.93 -24.50
CA LEU A 144 -1.95 -11.03 -23.35
C LEU A 144 -3.07 -10.01 -23.56
N ASN A 145 -3.13 -9.39 -24.73
CA ASN A 145 -4.20 -8.46 -25.09
C ASN A 145 -5.57 -9.14 -25.08
N ALA A 146 -5.67 -10.40 -25.55
CA ALA A 146 -6.91 -11.17 -25.45
C ALA A 146 -7.31 -11.41 -23.99
N ALA A 147 -6.37 -11.76 -23.12
CA ALA A 147 -6.63 -11.98 -21.69
C ALA A 147 -7.05 -10.71 -20.94
N LEU A 148 -6.59 -9.54 -21.39
CA LEU A 148 -6.94 -8.22 -20.80
C LEU A 148 -8.32 -7.71 -21.22
N ARG A 149 -8.97 -8.27 -22.24
CA ARG A 149 -10.28 -7.78 -22.70
C ARG A 149 -11.35 -7.80 -21.61
N ASP A 150 -11.31 -8.81 -20.75
CA ASP A 150 -12.25 -8.97 -19.64
C ASP A 150 -11.63 -8.52 -18.29
N PHE A 151 -10.64 -7.64 -18.33
CA PHE A 151 -10.04 -7.04 -17.13
C PHE A 151 -10.75 -5.72 -16.80
N THR A 152 -11.84 -5.82 -16.03
CA THR A 152 -12.78 -4.71 -15.81
C THR A 152 -12.65 -4.01 -14.45
N GLY A 153 -11.71 -4.44 -13.60
CA GLY A 153 -11.58 -3.95 -12.22
C GLY A 153 -12.52 -4.67 -11.25
N ASP A 154 -13.05 -3.94 -10.28
CA ASP A 154 -13.96 -4.43 -9.25
C ASP A 154 -15.20 -3.52 -9.08
N ALA A 155 -15.99 -3.74 -8.03
CA ALA A 155 -17.20 -2.95 -7.78
C ALA A 155 -16.92 -1.46 -7.50
N ALA A 156 -15.74 -1.14 -6.97
CA ALA A 156 -15.36 0.21 -6.57
C ALA A 156 -14.60 0.98 -7.65
N VAL A 157 -13.93 0.26 -8.55
CA VAL A 157 -13.14 0.85 -9.62
C VAL A 157 -13.39 0.11 -10.92
N ARG A 158 -13.76 0.87 -11.94
CA ARG A 158 -13.91 0.39 -13.31
C ARG A 158 -12.59 0.56 -14.05
N LEU A 159 -12.13 -0.53 -14.64
CA LEU A 159 -11.01 -0.55 -15.59
C LEU A 159 -11.52 -0.88 -16.99
N TYR A 160 -10.95 -0.26 -18.01
CA TYR A 160 -11.29 -0.54 -19.41
C TYR A 160 -10.19 -0.08 -20.36
N GLY A 161 -10.30 -0.48 -21.63
CA GLY A 161 -9.34 -0.10 -22.66
C GLY A 161 -7.93 -0.67 -22.43
N ALA A 162 -7.82 -1.77 -21.67
CA ALA A 162 -6.53 -2.36 -21.32
C ALA A 162 -5.80 -2.90 -22.56
N ARG A 163 -4.54 -2.51 -22.73
CA ARG A 163 -3.65 -2.94 -23.81
C ARG A 163 -2.28 -3.27 -23.24
N ALA A 164 -1.73 -4.42 -23.61
CA ALA A 164 -0.37 -4.82 -23.30
C ALA A 164 0.54 -4.63 -24.51
N GLU A 165 1.74 -4.11 -24.26
CA GLU A 165 2.83 -4.03 -25.21
C GLU A 165 4.04 -4.76 -24.64
N LEU A 166 4.62 -5.67 -25.43
CA LEU A 166 5.80 -6.42 -25.01
C LEU A 166 7.06 -5.82 -25.61
N SER A 167 8.06 -5.61 -24.75
CA SER A 167 9.42 -5.31 -25.19
C SER A 167 10.39 -6.39 -24.72
N VAL A 168 11.27 -6.81 -25.64
CA VAL A 168 12.40 -7.67 -25.30
C VAL A 168 13.48 -6.76 -24.73
N GLN A 169 13.47 -6.60 -23.42
CA GLN A 169 14.62 -6.05 -22.73
C GLN A 169 15.53 -7.24 -22.42
N ARG A 170 16.66 -7.36 -23.12
CA ARG A 170 17.74 -8.26 -22.66
C ARG A 170 18.13 -7.77 -21.28
N GLY A 171 17.71 -8.48 -20.24
CA GLY A 171 18.15 -8.21 -18.89
C GLY A 171 19.68 -8.26 -18.84
N PRO A 172 20.32 -7.47 -17.96
CA PRO A 172 21.70 -7.75 -17.64
C PRO A 172 21.76 -9.18 -17.10
N LEU A 173 22.33 -10.10 -17.90
CA LEU A 173 22.71 -11.42 -17.42
C LEU A 173 23.50 -11.25 -16.12
N ASP A 174 23.03 -11.91 -15.07
CA ASP A 174 23.78 -12.37 -13.90
C ASP A 174 25.25 -11.90 -13.85
N THR A 175 25.52 -10.79 -13.13
CA THR A 175 26.86 -10.53 -12.62
C THR A 175 27.12 -11.20 -11.27
N THR A 176 26.16 -11.97 -10.74
CA THR A 176 26.36 -12.87 -9.59
C THR A 176 27.03 -14.18 -10.02
N GLY A 177 28.16 -14.04 -10.71
CA GLY A 177 28.98 -15.13 -11.21
C GLY A 177 30.47 -14.89 -10.97
N ARG A 178 30.90 -14.70 -9.71
CA ARG A 178 32.20 -15.16 -9.15
C ARG A 178 32.42 -14.67 -7.72
N SER A 179 32.34 -15.59 -6.76
CA SER A 179 33.49 -15.89 -5.91
C SER A 179 33.28 -17.24 -5.22
N ARG A 180 33.79 -18.30 -5.87
CA ARG A 180 34.21 -19.51 -5.16
C ARG A 180 35.55 -19.15 -4.51
N VAL A 181 35.76 -19.44 -3.22
CA VAL A 181 36.83 -20.34 -2.74
C VAL A 181 36.51 -20.71 -1.28
N ARG A 182 36.22 -21.98 -1.08
CA ARG A 182 36.14 -22.66 0.21
C ARG A 182 37.58 -22.94 0.67
N GLY A 183 38.14 -22.05 1.48
CA GLY A 183 39.47 -22.23 2.09
C GLY A 183 39.37 -22.83 3.49
N ALA A 184 39.27 -24.16 3.56
CA ALA A 184 39.49 -24.87 4.82
C ALA A 184 41.00 -24.99 5.07
N SER A 185 41.57 -24.11 5.90
CA SER A 185 42.93 -24.32 6.42
C SER A 185 42.89 -25.31 7.57
N ARG A 186 43.14 -26.58 7.24
CA ARG A 186 43.49 -27.63 8.19
C ARG A 186 44.97 -27.42 8.57
N ARG A 187 45.19 -27.35 9.89
CA ARG A 187 46.49 -27.36 10.55
C ARG A 187 47.37 -28.48 10.01
N ASP A 188 48.63 -28.15 9.71
CA ASP A 188 49.74 -29.04 9.99
C ASP A 188 50.80 -28.28 10.79
N ARG A 189 51.17 -28.93 11.90
CA ARG A 189 52.28 -28.59 12.80
C ARG A 189 53.54 -29.23 12.20
N SER A 190 54.67 -28.54 12.27
CA SER A 190 55.88 -28.97 13.01
C SER A 190 57.09 -28.07 12.69
N ALA A 191 57.75 -27.63 13.78
CA ALA A 191 59.18 -27.27 13.95
C ALA A 191 59.78 -26.17 13.04
N GLU A 192 60.66 -25.27 13.46
CA GLU A 192 61.62 -25.17 14.56
C GLU A 192 62.00 -23.67 14.65
N GLU A 193 61.95 -23.02 15.82
CA GLU A 193 63.12 -22.54 16.59
C GLU A 193 64.08 -21.65 15.77
N THR A 194 64.31 -20.37 16.09
CA THR A 194 65.29 -19.95 17.12
C THR A 194 65.24 -18.42 17.32
N THR A 195 65.52 -17.97 18.55
CA THR A 195 66.12 -16.67 18.96
C THR A 195 65.20 -15.52 19.40
N ALA A 196 65.02 -15.43 20.73
CA ALA A 196 64.80 -14.19 21.52
C ALA A 196 66.19 -13.57 21.89
N PRO A 197 66.33 -12.45 22.63
CA PRO A 197 65.33 -11.65 23.35
C PRO A 197 65.52 -10.11 23.30
N GLY A 198 64.58 -9.35 23.86
CA GLY A 198 64.77 -7.94 24.22
C GLY A 198 63.48 -7.16 24.46
N GLY A 199 63.01 -7.08 25.71
CA GLY A 199 62.10 -6.01 26.19
C GLY A 199 62.90 -4.83 26.77
N PRO A 200 62.32 -3.92 27.58
CA PRO A 200 60.93 -3.55 27.87
C PRO A 200 60.62 -2.09 27.42
N GLU A 201 59.45 -1.48 27.63
CA GLU A 201 59.19 -0.40 28.61
C GLU A 201 58.15 0.57 27.94
N VAL A 202 56.87 0.73 28.34
CA VAL A 202 56.25 1.51 29.45
C VAL A 202 55.59 2.84 29.00
N LEU A 203 54.33 3.03 29.47
CA LEU A 203 53.56 4.30 29.67
C LEU A 203 53.13 5.08 28.40
N ARG A 204 52.03 5.85 28.32
CA ARG A 204 51.11 6.46 29.30
C ARG A 204 49.94 7.13 28.55
N GLY A 205 48.75 7.12 29.18
CA GLY A 205 47.81 8.25 29.23
C GLY A 205 46.94 8.53 27.99
N GLU A 206 45.72 9.05 28.04
CA GLU A 206 44.80 9.56 29.09
C GLU A 206 43.37 9.31 28.53
N VAL A 207 42.40 8.76 29.26
CA VAL A 207 41.46 9.44 30.18
C VAL A 207 41.00 10.83 29.71
N LEU A 208 39.72 10.93 29.36
CA LEU A 208 38.70 11.82 29.96
C LEU A 208 37.40 11.59 29.14
N SER A 209 36.39 10.96 29.73
CA SER A 209 35.30 11.64 30.46
C SER A 209 34.45 12.55 29.55
N ARG A 210 33.14 12.67 29.65
CA ARG A 210 32.08 12.15 30.54
C ARG A 210 30.90 13.05 30.18
N LYS A 211 29.72 12.51 29.86
CA LYS A 211 28.46 13.04 30.40
C LYS A 211 27.32 12.05 30.22
N GLU A 212 27.19 11.21 31.23
CA GLU A 212 25.93 10.61 31.68
C GLU A 212 24.93 11.74 32.07
N GLU A 213 23.67 11.63 31.63
CA GLU A 213 22.46 11.34 32.46
C GLU A 213 21.68 12.61 32.91
N PRO A 214 20.43 12.52 33.44
CA PRO A 214 19.55 11.35 33.59
C PRO A 214 18.05 11.56 33.25
N LEU A 215 17.38 10.40 33.21
CA LEU A 215 16.00 10.03 33.57
C LEU A 215 15.09 11.05 34.31
N LEU A 216 13.81 11.05 33.93
CA LEU A 216 12.70 11.28 34.87
C LEU A 216 11.67 10.15 34.80
N ARG A 217 11.45 9.59 35.98
CA ARG A 217 10.54 8.50 36.34
C ARG A 217 9.07 8.95 36.34
N ARG A 218 8.18 8.01 36.02
CA ARG A 218 6.75 7.98 36.40
C ARG A 218 6.58 8.09 37.93
N PRO A 219 5.41 8.51 38.46
CA PRO A 219 4.31 7.57 38.77
C PRO A 219 2.92 8.28 38.59
N SER A 220 1.71 7.76 38.83
CA SER A 220 1.17 6.73 39.73
C SER A 220 -0.30 6.45 39.37
N ARG A 221 -0.79 5.29 39.83
CA ARG A 221 -2.21 4.90 39.96
C ARG A 221 -3.02 5.92 40.77
N VAL A 222 -4.29 6.12 40.39
CA VAL A 222 -5.36 6.47 41.34
C VAL A 222 -6.51 5.47 41.20
N ARG A 223 -6.91 4.93 42.35
CA ARG A 223 -7.98 3.97 42.61
C ARG A 223 -8.94 4.66 43.58
N GLY A 224 -10.24 4.55 43.35
CA GLY A 224 -11.31 4.98 44.27
C GLY A 224 -12.46 5.62 43.49
N THR A 225 -13.74 5.46 43.81
CA THR A 225 -14.47 4.71 44.83
C THR A 225 -15.92 4.64 44.33
N GLY A 226 -16.66 3.58 44.69
CA GLY A 226 -18.09 3.48 44.37
C GLY A 226 -18.97 4.38 45.23
N THR A 227 -20.13 4.73 44.68
CA THR A 227 -21.40 5.09 45.34
C THR A 227 -22.49 4.96 44.27
N THR A 228 -23.34 3.93 44.34
CA THR A 228 -24.73 3.98 44.85
C THR A 228 -25.67 4.77 43.96
N GLY A 229 -26.58 4.06 43.28
CA GLY A 229 -27.63 4.59 42.43
C GLY A 229 -28.67 3.53 42.10
N ASP A 230 -29.21 2.92 43.14
CA ASP A 230 -30.42 2.11 43.14
C ASP A 230 -31.63 2.94 42.67
N ARG A 231 -32.37 2.48 41.66
CA ARG A 231 -33.83 2.59 41.63
C ARG A 231 -34.51 1.70 40.59
N CYS A 232 -35.37 0.83 41.11
CA CYS A 232 -36.40 0.03 40.48
C CYS A 232 -37.39 0.83 39.60
N ARG A 233 -37.85 0.19 38.51
CA ARG A 233 -39.28 0.00 38.12
C ARG A 233 -39.31 -0.79 36.80
N GLU A 234 -39.73 -2.05 36.77
CA GLU A 234 -41.12 -2.55 36.72
C GLU A 234 -41.96 -1.99 35.57
N GLY A 235 -42.51 -2.92 34.77
CA GLY A 235 -43.46 -2.71 33.68
C GLY A 235 -43.01 -3.49 32.44
N GLY A 236 -43.37 -4.75 32.19
CA GLY A 236 -44.70 -5.33 32.39
C GLY A 236 -45.58 -4.96 31.19
N GLY A 237 -45.60 -5.77 30.14
CA GLY A 237 -46.39 -5.48 28.94
C GLY A 237 -46.30 -6.55 27.86
N ARG A 238 -46.76 -7.78 28.16
CA ARG A 238 -47.30 -8.68 27.13
C ARG A 238 -48.59 -8.06 26.61
N VAL A 239 -48.72 -7.87 25.31
CA VAL A 239 -50.03 -7.85 24.64
C VAL A 239 -49.94 -8.78 23.44
N THR A 240 -50.66 -9.87 23.58
CA THR A 240 -51.06 -10.82 22.55
C THR A 240 -52.31 -10.33 21.82
N GLY A 241 -52.32 -10.54 20.51
CA GLY A 241 -53.51 -10.87 19.71
C GLY A 241 -54.11 -9.71 18.90
N PRO A 242 -55.14 -10.00 18.09
CA PRO A 242 -55.53 -11.28 17.47
C PRO A 242 -55.07 -11.39 15.99
#